data_AF-A0A9E6AD36-F1
#
_entry.id   AF-A0A9E6AD36-F1
#
_cell.length_a   1.000
_cell.length_b   1.000
_cell.length_c   1.000
_cell.angle_alpha   90.00
_cell.angle_beta   90.00
_cell.angle_gamma   90.00
#
_symmetry.space_group_name_H-M   'P 1'
#
loop_
_entity.id
_entity.type
_entity.pdbx_description
1 polymer ?
#
loop_
_entity_poly.entity_id
_entity_poly.type
_entity_poly.pdbx_seq_one_letter_code
_entity_poly.pdbx_strand_id
1 'polypeptide(L)'
;MRAPGFWDNPPSRPGVAARLLSPLGGLYAAGTARRLAKRSSYTSDAPVICIGNLSAGGTGKTPTVIAFAEKIGLGVFVVSRGYGGTLEGPVLVDPKVHTAEQVGDEPLLLSAFTPVIVAKDRVAGAKFADEQDARVILLDDGFQDPSLVKSLSIVVVDAARGFGNGRCIPAGPLREPIHTGLSRADAVISIGAPKLQERFTKAWGDA
;
A
#
# COMPACT_ATOMS: atom_id res chain seq x y z
N MET A 1 -2.51 -16.52 -7.04
CA MET A 1 -1.96 -17.42 -6.00
C MET A 1 -2.69 -17.12 -4.69
N ARG A 2 -3.26 -18.12 -4.00
CA ARG A 2 -3.97 -17.89 -2.73
C ARG A 2 -2.96 -17.75 -1.58
N ALA A 3 -3.23 -16.85 -0.64
CA ALA A 3 -2.41 -16.70 0.55
C ALA A 3 -2.41 -17.99 1.39
N PRO A 4 -1.27 -18.40 1.98
CA PRO A 4 -1.23 -19.55 2.88
C PRO A 4 -2.12 -19.34 4.11
N GLY A 5 -2.97 -20.33 4.44
CA GLY A 5 -3.93 -20.18 5.55
C GLY A 5 -3.28 -19.93 6.92
N PHE A 6 -2.03 -20.35 7.13
CA PHE A 6 -1.31 -20.09 8.39
C PHE A 6 -0.89 -18.61 8.58
N TRP A 7 -1.06 -17.76 7.56
CA TRP A 7 -0.84 -16.32 7.69
C TRP A 7 -1.89 -15.64 8.58
N ASP A 8 -3.10 -16.20 8.63
CA ASP A 8 -4.23 -15.70 9.44
C ASP A 8 -4.25 -16.28 10.88
N ASN A 9 -3.28 -17.14 11.21
CA ASN A 9 -3.14 -17.67 12.57
C ASN A 9 -2.86 -16.54 13.57
N PRO A 10 -3.28 -16.68 14.84
CA PRO A 10 -2.95 -15.69 15.86
C PRO A 10 -1.43 -15.64 16.10
N PRO A 11 -0.85 -14.46 16.40
CA PRO A 11 0.60 -14.30 16.62
C PRO A 11 1.19 -15.24 17.68
N SER A 12 0.40 -15.54 18.72
CA SER A 12 0.76 -16.45 19.81
C SER A 12 0.81 -17.92 19.40
N ARG A 13 0.12 -18.32 18.32
CA ARG A 13 0.05 -19.71 17.81
C ARG A 13 0.16 -19.74 16.28
N PRO A 14 1.32 -19.38 15.71
CA PRO A 14 1.47 -19.16 14.26
C PRO A 14 1.51 -20.45 13.43
N GLY A 15 1.66 -21.62 14.06
CA GLY A 15 1.81 -22.91 13.39
C GLY A 15 3.26 -23.29 13.10
N VAL A 16 3.48 -24.56 12.79
CA VAL A 16 4.83 -25.13 12.56
C VAL A 16 5.46 -24.57 11.29
N ALA A 17 4.71 -24.48 10.19
CA ALA A 17 5.18 -23.91 8.93
C ALA A 17 5.72 -22.49 9.10
N ALA A 18 4.98 -21.62 9.80
CA ALA A 18 5.41 -20.25 10.08
C ALA A 18 6.70 -20.20 10.91
N ARG A 19 6.87 -21.11 11.89
CA ARG A 19 8.10 -21.20 12.69
C ARG A 19 9.30 -21.62 11.84
N LEU A 20 9.14 -22.65 11.01
CA LEU A 20 10.19 -23.12 10.10
C LEU A 20 10.59 -22.06 9.07
N LEU A 21 9.64 -21.27 8.59
CA LEU A 21 9.88 -20.20 7.61
C LEU A 21 10.37 -18.89 8.24
N SER A 22 10.37 -18.76 9.57
CA SER A 22 10.71 -17.50 10.27
C SER A 22 12.11 -16.96 9.92
N PRO A 23 13.16 -17.79 9.72
CA PRO A 23 14.46 -17.30 9.26
C PRO A 23 14.38 -16.63 7.87
N LEU A 24 13.61 -17.21 6.94
CA LEU A 24 13.38 -16.59 5.63
C LEU A 24 12.57 -15.29 5.74
N GLY A 25 11.63 -15.23 6.68
CA GLY A 25 10.92 -14.00 7.02
C GLY A 25 11.85 -12.89 7.50
N GLY A 26 12.85 -13.23 8.32
CA GLY A 26 13.89 -12.29 8.76
C GLY A 26 14.75 -11.79 7.60
N LEU A 27 15.15 -12.66 6.68
CA LEU A 27 15.90 -12.26 5.48
C LEU A 27 15.09 -11.36 4.55
N TYR A 28 13.79 -11.64 4.37
CA TYR A 28 12.89 -10.78 3.61
C TYR A 28 12.79 -9.39 4.25
N ALA A 29 12.54 -9.33 5.56
CA ALA A 29 12.47 -8.08 6.32
C ALA A 29 13.78 -7.27 6.19
N ALA A 30 14.94 -7.93 6.28
CA ALA A 30 16.23 -7.28 6.09
C ALA A 30 16.40 -6.73 4.66
N GLY A 31 15.91 -7.45 3.64
CA GLY A 31 15.87 -6.98 2.26
C GLY A 31 15.01 -5.73 2.08
N THR A 32 13.81 -5.72 2.68
CA THR A 32 12.92 -4.55 2.70
C THR A 32 13.58 -3.37 3.41
N ALA A 33 14.17 -3.59 4.59
CA ALA A 33 14.87 -2.54 5.35
C ALA A 33 16.04 -1.93 4.55
N ARG A 34 16.86 -2.76 3.90
CA ARG A 34 17.95 -2.28 3.03
C ARG A 34 17.44 -1.46 1.85
N ARG A 35 16.30 -1.84 1.26
CA ARG A 35 15.66 -1.06 0.19
C ARG A 35 15.20 0.29 0.71
N LEU A 36 14.51 0.31 1.85
CA LEU A 36 13.96 1.51 2.47
C LEU A 36 15.01 2.48 3.01
N ALA A 37 16.19 1.99 3.36
CA ALA A 37 17.32 2.82 3.79
C ALA A 37 17.90 3.69 2.64
N LYS A 38 17.51 3.43 1.38
CA LYS A 38 17.87 4.29 0.25
C LYS A 38 17.17 5.64 0.40
N ARG A 39 17.90 6.73 0.14
CA ARG A 39 17.31 8.08 0.13
C ARG A 39 16.31 8.22 -1.01
N SER A 40 15.27 9.01 -0.76
CA SER A 40 14.35 9.45 -1.79
C SER A 40 15.11 10.20 -2.87
N SER A 41 14.82 9.85 -4.12
CA SER A 41 15.43 10.44 -5.30
C SER A 41 14.67 11.66 -5.80
N TYR A 42 13.45 11.88 -5.33
CA TYR A 42 12.58 12.94 -5.84
C TYR A 42 11.57 13.44 -4.80
N THR A 43 11.34 14.75 -4.83
CA THR A 43 10.25 15.45 -4.15
C THR A 43 9.40 16.05 -5.26
N SER A 44 8.12 15.72 -5.27
CA SER A 44 7.13 16.25 -6.22
C SER A 44 6.74 17.68 -5.84
N ASP A 45 6.30 18.46 -6.83
CA ASP A 45 5.80 19.82 -6.61
C ASP A 45 4.48 19.78 -5.83
N ALA A 46 3.62 18.81 -6.14
CA ALA A 46 2.43 18.51 -5.37
C ALA A 46 2.74 17.71 -4.08
N PRO A 47 2.03 17.95 -2.96
CA PRO A 47 2.12 17.10 -1.79
C PRO A 47 1.68 15.66 -2.09
N VAL A 48 2.48 14.69 -1.63
CA VAL A 48 2.24 13.26 -1.86
C VAL A 48 1.68 12.62 -0.58
N ILE A 49 0.45 12.10 -0.67
CA ILE A 49 -0.19 11.30 0.37
C ILE A 49 -0.08 9.83 -0.02
N CYS A 50 0.72 9.06 0.72
CA CYS A 50 0.86 7.63 0.51
C CYS A 50 -0.21 6.86 1.27
N ILE A 51 -1.03 6.10 0.55
CA ILE A 51 -2.02 5.18 1.11
C ILE A 51 -1.52 3.76 0.85
N GLY A 52 -1.02 3.10 1.89
CA GLY A 52 -0.41 1.79 1.75
C GLY A 52 -0.79 0.84 2.86
N ASN A 53 -0.13 -0.30 2.91
CA ASN A 53 -0.32 -1.28 3.96
C ASN A 53 1.02 -1.93 4.35
N LEU A 54 1.01 -2.71 5.42
CA LEU A 54 2.16 -3.53 5.83
C LEU A 54 2.05 -4.98 5.37
N SER A 55 0.88 -5.43 4.94
CA SER A 55 0.58 -6.84 4.64
C SER A 55 0.35 -7.08 3.14
N ALA A 56 0.81 -8.22 2.62
CA ALA A 56 0.40 -8.71 1.32
C ALA A 56 -1.07 -9.19 1.37
N GLY A 57 -1.98 -8.40 0.81
CA GLY A 57 -3.40 -8.76 0.70
C GLY A 57 -4.34 -7.55 0.64
N GLY A 58 -5.62 -7.84 0.42
CA GLY A 58 -6.69 -6.84 0.47
C GLY A 58 -6.85 -6.30 1.89
N THR A 59 -6.68 -4.98 2.03
CA THR A 59 -6.64 -4.25 3.33
C THR A 59 -7.60 -3.06 3.35
N GLY A 60 -8.40 -2.87 2.29
CA GLY A 60 -9.29 -1.72 2.17
C GLY A 60 -8.63 -0.45 1.61
N LYS A 61 -7.47 -0.57 0.95
CA LYS A 61 -6.77 0.56 0.30
C LYS A 61 -7.64 1.24 -0.76
N THR A 62 -8.17 0.48 -1.72
CA THR A 62 -8.93 1.05 -2.85
C THR A 62 -10.12 1.90 -2.38
N PRO A 63 -11.00 1.43 -1.46
CA PRO A 63 -12.03 2.29 -0.87
C PRO A 63 -11.49 3.53 -0.15
N THR A 64 -10.33 3.41 0.52
CA THR A 64 -9.69 4.54 1.20
C THR A 64 -9.18 5.58 0.20
N VAL A 65 -8.54 5.15 -0.89
CA VAL A 65 -8.07 6.03 -1.97
C VAL A 65 -9.26 6.77 -2.59
N ILE A 66 -10.36 6.08 -2.88
CA ILE A 66 -11.59 6.69 -3.40
C ILE A 66 -12.12 7.75 -2.43
N ALA A 67 -12.25 7.40 -1.15
CA ALA A 67 -12.76 8.33 -0.14
C ALA A 67 -11.88 9.60 -0.01
N PHE A 68 -10.55 9.46 -0.10
CA PHE A 68 -9.64 10.60 -0.11
C PHE A 68 -9.78 11.44 -1.39
N ALA A 69 -9.84 10.79 -2.56
CA ALA A 69 -10.01 11.47 -3.83
C ALA A 69 -11.30 12.30 -3.87
N GLU A 70 -12.42 11.72 -3.45
CA GLU A 70 -13.72 12.41 -3.39
C GLU A 70 -13.72 13.53 -2.34
N LYS A 71 -13.09 13.32 -1.18
CA LYS A 71 -13.06 14.31 -0.09
C LYS A 71 -12.22 15.53 -0.42
N ILE A 72 -11.09 15.35 -1.11
CA ILE A 72 -10.20 16.44 -1.52
C ILE A 72 -10.76 17.12 -2.79
N GLY A 73 -11.25 16.34 -3.75
CA GLY A 73 -11.89 16.82 -4.96
C GLY A 73 -10.91 17.18 -6.08
N LEU A 74 -11.05 18.38 -6.66
CA LEU A 74 -10.38 18.77 -7.90
C LEU A 74 -8.85 18.87 -7.76
N GLY A 75 -8.14 18.36 -8.77
CA GLY A 75 -6.68 18.38 -8.86
C GLY A 75 -5.99 17.22 -8.15
N VAL A 76 -6.73 16.20 -7.72
CA VAL A 76 -6.16 14.96 -7.17
C VAL A 76 -5.77 14.03 -8.31
N PHE A 77 -4.54 13.51 -8.25
CA PHE A 77 -4.07 12.46 -9.15
C PHE A 77 -3.66 11.25 -8.34
N VAL A 78 -4.11 10.07 -8.75
CA VAL A 78 -3.62 8.81 -8.19
C VAL A 78 -2.43 8.33 -9.00
N VAL A 79 -1.34 7.95 -8.33
CA VAL A 79 -0.23 7.22 -8.95
C VAL A 79 -0.26 5.80 -8.42
N SER A 80 -0.45 4.83 -9.32
CA SER A 80 -0.47 3.40 -9.00
C SER A 80 0.56 2.62 -9.82
N ARG A 81 0.97 1.45 -9.32
CA ARG A 81 1.91 0.57 -10.04
C ARG A 81 1.30 -0.09 -11.28
N GLY A 82 -0.02 -0.25 -11.33
CA GLY A 82 -0.68 -1.08 -12.34
C GLY A 82 -0.42 -2.58 -12.12
N TYR A 83 -0.61 -3.07 -10.90
CA TYR A 83 -0.39 -4.49 -10.60
C TYR A 83 -1.26 -5.38 -11.48
N GLY A 84 -0.64 -6.36 -12.15
CA GLY A 84 -1.32 -7.25 -13.11
C GLY A 84 -1.45 -6.68 -14.53
N GLY A 85 -1.24 -5.38 -14.70
CA GLY A 85 -1.21 -4.72 -16.01
C GLY A 85 0.11 -4.92 -16.76
N THR A 86 0.07 -4.73 -18.07
CA THR A 86 1.22 -4.84 -18.97
C THR A 86 1.94 -3.52 -19.23
N LEU A 87 1.24 -2.38 -19.12
CA LEU A 87 1.84 -1.06 -19.36
C LEU A 87 2.82 -0.69 -18.24
N GLU A 88 3.96 -0.14 -18.63
CA GLU A 88 4.99 0.27 -17.67
C GLU A 88 4.81 1.70 -17.17
N GLY A 89 4.15 2.54 -17.97
CA GLY A 89 3.91 3.95 -17.66
C GLY A 89 5.11 4.87 -17.87
N PRO A 90 4.97 6.18 -17.54
CA PRO A 90 3.76 6.80 -17.01
C PRO A 90 2.67 6.93 -18.08
N VAL A 91 1.46 6.49 -17.78
CA VAL A 91 0.28 6.57 -18.67
C VAL A 91 -0.91 7.04 -17.86
N LEU A 92 -1.60 8.08 -18.34
CA LEU A 92 -2.90 8.49 -17.82
C LEU A 92 -3.96 7.47 -18.28
N VAL A 93 -4.66 6.87 -17.33
CA VAL A 93 -5.68 5.86 -17.59
C VAL A 93 -6.91 6.53 -18.20
N ASP A 94 -7.16 6.21 -19.47
CA ASP A 94 -8.45 6.43 -20.13
C ASP A 94 -9.29 5.14 -20.10
N PRO A 95 -10.40 5.07 -19.33
CA PRO A 95 -11.25 3.89 -19.24
C PRO A 95 -12.03 3.55 -20.52
N LYS A 96 -12.04 4.43 -21.53
CA LYS A 96 -12.64 4.15 -22.85
C LYS A 96 -11.69 3.43 -23.79
N VAL A 97 -10.38 3.55 -23.54
CA VAL A 97 -9.33 3.02 -24.42
C VAL A 97 -8.59 1.86 -23.77
N HIS A 98 -8.30 1.98 -22.47
CA HIS A 98 -7.48 1.00 -21.77
C HIS A 98 -8.29 -0.12 -21.14
N THR A 99 -7.73 -1.32 -21.14
CA THR A 99 -8.30 -2.50 -20.47
C THR A 99 -7.58 -2.82 -19.17
N ALA A 100 -8.17 -3.69 -18.34
CA ALA A 100 -7.56 -4.15 -17.10
C ALA A 100 -6.23 -4.91 -17.34
N GLU A 101 -6.09 -5.62 -18.45
CA GLU A 101 -4.84 -6.30 -18.82
C GLU A 101 -3.71 -5.29 -19.14
N GLN A 102 -4.07 -4.06 -19.49
CA GLN A 102 -3.11 -3.00 -19.78
C GLN A 102 -2.72 -2.22 -18.53
N VAL A 103 -3.71 -1.71 -17.79
CA VAL A 103 -3.48 -0.78 -16.67
C VAL A 103 -3.64 -1.41 -15.29
N GLY A 104 -4.19 -2.63 -15.21
CA GLY A 104 -4.59 -3.29 -13.97
C GLY A 104 -6.05 -3.01 -13.59
N ASP A 105 -6.68 -3.94 -12.89
CA ASP A 105 -8.08 -3.81 -12.42
C ASP A 105 -8.27 -2.61 -11.48
N GLU A 106 -7.36 -2.45 -10.50
CA GLU A 106 -7.48 -1.39 -9.47
C GLU A 106 -7.33 0.02 -10.08
N PRO A 107 -6.32 0.33 -10.93
CA PRO A 107 -6.24 1.64 -11.58
C PRO A 107 -7.40 1.93 -12.52
N LEU A 108 -7.87 0.92 -13.26
CA LEU A 108 -9.02 1.09 -14.14
C LEU A 108 -10.27 1.46 -13.34
N LEU A 109 -10.52 0.79 -12.21
CA LEU A 109 -11.62 1.12 -11.30
C LEU A 109 -11.46 2.52 -10.69
N LEU A 110 -10.27 2.89 -10.24
CA LEU A 110 -10.01 4.20 -9.63
C LEU A 110 -10.22 5.35 -10.64
N SER A 111 -10.00 5.10 -11.94
CA SER A 111 -10.13 6.13 -12.99
C SER A 111 -11.57 6.64 -13.17
N ALA A 112 -12.56 5.91 -12.64
CA ALA A 112 -13.94 6.38 -12.58
C ALA A 112 -14.17 7.53 -11.59
N PHE A 113 -13.25 7.73 -10.62
CA PHE A 113 -13.39 8.71 -9.53
C PHE A 113 -12.44 9.88 -9.66
N THR A 114 -11.24 9.66 -10.20
CA THR A 114 -10.18 10.67 -10.27
C THR A 114 -9.16 10.31 -11.37
N PRO A 115 -8.42 11.28 -11.94
CA PRO A 115 -7.30 10.98 -12.82
C PRO A 115 -6.31 9.99 -12.19
N VAL A 116 -6.00 8.91 -12.90
CA VAL A 116 -5.10 7.86 -12.42
C VAL A 116 -3.97 7.68 -13.42
N ILE A 117 -2.74 7.70 -12.91
CA ILE A 117 -1.51 7.45 -13.66
C ILE A 117 -0.99 6.08 -13.25
N VAL A 118 -0.82 5.20 -14.22
CA VAL A 118 -0.08 3.94 -14.03
C VAL A 118 1.37 4.17 -14.35
N ALA A 119 2.25 3.86 -13.40
CA ALA A 119 3.69 3.91 -13.58
C ALA A 119 4.40 2.90 -12.67
N LYS A 120 5.27 2.05 -13.24
CA LYS A 120 6.15 1.16 -12.46
C LYS A 120 7.21 1.96 -11.70
N ASP A 121 7.75 2.99 -12.33
CA ASP A 121 8.56 4.03 -11.69
C ASP A 121 7.66 5.14 -11.14
N ARG A 122 7.70 5.32 -9.81
CA ARG A 122 6.79 6.21 -9.10
C ARG A 122 7.27 7.64 -9.19
N VAL A 123 8.57 7.85 -9.37
CA VAL A 123 9.13 9.15 -9.69
C VAL A 123 8.63 9.62 -11.04
N ALA A 124 8.64 8.75 -12.05
CA ALA A 124 8.11 9.08 -13.37
C ALA A 124 6.60 9.38 -13.32
N GLY A 125 5.82 8.60 -12.55
CA GLY A 125 4.40 8.87 -12.33
C GLY A 125 4.13 10.20 -11.62
N ALA A 126 4.90 10.54 -10.60
CA ALA A 126 4.75 11.80 -9.88
C ALA A 126 5.12 13.01 -10.75
N LYS A 127 6.22 12.93 -11.51
CA LYS A 127 6.60 13.96 -12.48
C LYS A 127 5.50 14.19 -13.53
N PHE A 128 4.94 13.11 -14.05
CA PHE A 128 3.82 13.19 -14.99
C PHE A 128 2.62 13.88 -14.34
N ALA A 129 2.32 13.60 -13.06
CA ALA A 129 1.24 14.27 -12.35
C ALA A 129 1.52 15.79 -12.18
N ASP A 130 2.76 16.16 -11.84
CA ASP A 130 3.17 17.56 -11.73
C ASP A 130 3.04 18.29 -13.09
N GLU A 131 3.42 17.65 -14.20
CA GLU A 131 3.22 18.16 -15.56
C GLU A 131 1.74 18.33 -15.95
N GLN A 132 0.82 17.68 -15.24
CA GLN A 132 -0.64 17.83 -15.39
C GLN A 132 -1.24 18.79 -14.35
N ASP A 133 -0.41 19.60 -13.69
CA ASP A 133 -0.80 20.56 -12.65
C ASP A 133 -1.55 19.89 -11.48
N ALA A 134 -1.10 18.69 -11.07
CA ALA A 134 -1.64 18.02 -9.90
C ALA A 134 -1.52 18.92 -8.65
N ARG A 135 -2.60 19.01 -7.88
CA ARG A 135 -2.63 19.72 -6.59
C ARG A 135 -2.30 18.82 -5.41
N VAL A 136 -2.62 17.53 -5.53
CA VAL A 136 -2.30 16.48 -4.56
C VAL A 136 -2.09 15.17 -5.31
N ILE A 137 -1.06 14.41 -4.91
CA ILE A 137 -0.85 13.06 -5.42
C ILE A 137 -1.23 12.05 -4.35
N LEU A 138 -2.16 11.15 -4.67
CA LEU A 138 -2.44 9.95 -3.88
C LEU A 138 -1.59 8.80 -4.41
N LEU A 139 -0.59 8.40 -3.63
CA LEU A 139 0.29 7.28 -3.98
C LEU A 139 -0.29 5.97 -3.44
N ASP A 140 -0.76 5.11 -4.34
CA ASP A 140 -1.35 3.81 -4.01
C ASP A 140 -0.29 2.70 -3.88
N ASP A 141 -0.28 2.02 -2.73
CA ASP A 141 0.65 0.95 -2.36
C ASP A 141 2.15 1.33 -2.39
N GLY A 142 2.46 2.60 -2.11
CA GLY A 142 3.82 3.15 -2.10
C GLY A 142 4.59 3.06 -0.78
N PHE A 143 4.05 2.39 0.25
CA PHE A 143 4.60 2.46 1.61
C PHE A 143 6.01 1.84 1.74
N GLN A 144 6.30 0.81 0.94
CA GLN A 144 7.63 0.20 0.81
C GLN A 144 8.49 0.79 -0.32
N ASP A 145 8.06 1.89 -0.94
CA ASP A 145 8.77 2.57 -2.03
C ASP A 145 9.48 3.83 -1.48
N PRO A 146 10.81 3.85 -1.33
CA PRO A 146 11.52 5.00 -0.77
C PRO A 146 11.79 6.09 -1.80
N SER A 147 11.52 5.88 -3.09
CA SER A 147 11.97 6.77 -4.18
C SER A 147 11.34 8.16 -4.14
N LEU A 148 10.12 8.27 -3.60
CA LEU A 148 9.36 9.50 -3.42
C LEU A 148 9.32 9.94 -1.96
N VAL A 149 9.59 11.24 -1.74
CA VAL A 149 9.25 11.92 -0.49
C VAL A 149 7.73 11.93 -0.34
N LYS A 150 7.25 11.56 0.85
CA LYS A 150 5.83 11.52 1.20
C LYS A 150 5.58 12.65 2.20
N SER A 151 4.59 13.47 1.91
CA SER A 151 4.13 14.52 2.83
C SER A 151 3.28 13.94 3.97
N LEU A 152 2.56 12.84 3.67
CA LEU A 152 1.75 12.10 4.64
C LEU A 152 1.76 10.61 4.26
N SER A 153 1.94 9.72 5.24
CA SER A 153 1.96 8.27 5.06
C SER A 153 0.91 7.60 5.93
N ILE A 154 -0.08 6.97 5.29
CA ILE A 154 -1.21 6.31 5.95
C ILE A 154 -1.10 4.80 5.73
N VAL A 155 -1.19 4.04 6.82
CA VAL A 155 -1.30 2.58 6.78
C VAL A 155 -2.76 2.18 6.91
N VAL A 156 -3.30 1.50 5.92
CA VAL A 156 -4.65 0.94 5.93
C VAL A 156 -4.58 -0.54 6.32
N VAL A 157 -5.45 -0.93 7.26
CA VAL A 157 -5.53 -2.29 7.78
C VAL A 157 -6.98 -2.75 7.79
N ASP A 158 -7.23 -3.98 7.33
CA ASP A 158 -8.50 -4.66 7.57
C ASP A 158 -8.56 -5.09 9.04
N ALA A 159 -9.47 -4.49 9.82
CA ALA A 159 -9.61 -4.73 11.25
C ALA A 159 -9.97 -6.19 11.59
N ALA A 160 -10.60 -6.93 10.67
CA ALA A 160 -10.90 -8.35 10.89
C ALA A 160 -9.63 -9.20 10.88
N ARG A 161 -8.69 -8.89 9.97
CA ARG A 161 -7.43 -9.62 9.78
C ARG A 161 -6.29 -9.09 10.64
N GLY A 162 -6.27 -7.79 10.91
CA GLY A 162 -5.15 -7.09 11.52
C GLY A 162 -3.84 -7.35 10.76
N PHE A 163 -2.77 -7.61 11.51
CA PHE A 163 -1.45 -7.93 10.95
C PHE A 163 -1.18 -9.46 10.82
N GLY A 164 -2.25 -10.28 10.84
CA GLY A 164 -2.17 -11.73 10.76
C GLY A 164 -1.33 -12.34 11.89
N ASN A 165 -0.47 -13.30 11.55
CA ASN A 165 0.40 -13.98 12.51
C ASN A 165 1.63 -13.17 12.98
N GLY A 166 1.72 -11.88 12.60
CA GLY A 166 2.78 -10.96 13.01
C GLY A 166 4.16 -11.23 12.41
N ARG A 167 4.26 -12.07 11.36
CA ARG A 167 5.55 -12.41 10.72
C ARG A 167 5.63 -11.88 9.28
N CYS A 168 6.87 -11.67 8.85
CA CYS A 168 7.15 -11.28 7.47
C CYS A 168 7.08 -12.46 6.50
N ILE A 169 6.83 -12.16 5.24
CA ILE A 169 6.81 -13.12 4.12
C ILE A 169 8.15 -13.87 4.07
N PRO A 170 8.17 -15.21 3.88
CA PRO A 170 7.03 -16.09 3.66
C PRO A 170 6.39 -16.68 4.94
N ALA A 171 6.92 -16.38 6.12
CA ALA A 171 6.44 -16.91 7.40
C ALA A 171 5.10 -16.33 7.85
N GLY A 172 4.71 -15.18 7.29
CA GLY A 172 3.45 -14.50 7.53
C GLY A 172 3.15 -13.48 6.42
N PRO A 173 2.10 -12.66 6.58
CA PRO A 173 1.64 -11.77 5.53
C PRO A 173 2.44 -10.48 5.40
N LEU A 174 3.30 -10.14 6.37
CA LEU A 174 3.89 -8.80 6.43
C LEU A 174 5.05 -8.61 5.42
N ARG A 175 5.11 -7.43 4.81
CA ARG A 175 6.21 -7.00 3.94
C ARG A 175 7.39 -6.42 4.74
N GLU A 176 7.12 -5.95 5.95
CA GLU A 176 8.09 -5.41 6.91
C GLU A 176 7.57 -5.62 8.34
N PRO A 177 8.44 -5.59 9.37
CA PRO A 177 7.99 -5.71 10.77
C PRO A 177 7.01 -4.59 11.16
N ILE A 178 6.02 -4.91 11.99
CA ILE A 178 4.91 -4.01 12.33
C ILE A 178 5.44 -2.69 12.91
N HIS A 179 6.17 -2.76 14.02
CA HIS A 179 6.74 -1.58 14.69
C HIS A 179 7.61 -0.74 13.73
N THR A 180 8.43 -1.39 12.90
CA THR A 180 9.27 -0.69 11.91
C THR A 180 8.40 0.04 10.87
N GLY A 181 7.37 -0.61 10.35
CA GLY A 181 6.45 0.00 9.40
C GLY A 181 5.65 1.14 10.02
N LEU A 182 5.04 0.91 11.19
CA LEU A 182 4.21 1.90 11.88
C LEU A 182 5.00 3.13 12.34
N SER A 183 6.28 2.98 12.70
CA SER A 183 7.14 4.13 13.03
C SER A 183 7.34 5.13 11.88
N ARG A 184 7.03 4.73 10.64
CA ARG A 184 7.07 5.59 9.44
C ARG A 184 5.69 6.06 8.98
N ALA A 185 4.63 5.63 9.67
CA ALA A 185 3.27 6.04 9.36
C ALA A 185 2.89 7.25 10.22
N ASP A 186 2.19 8.20 9.61
CA ASP A 186 1.61 9.33 10.33
C ASP A 186 0.23 8.98 10.90
N ALA A 187 -0.46 8.01 10.28
CA ALA A 187 -1.75 7.51 10.74
C ALA A 187 -1.99 6.06 10.33
N VAL A 188 -2.85 5.39 11.10
CA VAL A 188 -3.39 4.06 10.79
C VAL A 188 -4.90 4.15 10.62
N ILE A 189 -5.43 3.63 9.52
CA ILE A 189 -6.87 3.50 9.28
C ILE A 189 -7.25 2.04 9.38
N SER A 190 -8.01 1.68 10.41
CA SER A 190 -8.59 0.34 10.57
C SER A 190 -9.96 0.27 9.90
N ILE A 191 -10.09 -0.50 8.84
CA ILE A 191 -11.33 -0.70 8.08
C ILE A 191 -12.11 -1.88 8.65
N GLY A 192 -13.38 -1.65 8.99
CA GLY A 192 -14.29 -2.70 9.48
C GLY A 192 -15.36 -2.16 10.41
N ALA A 193 -16.31 -3.01 10.80
CA ALA A 193 -17.33 -2.65 11.78
C ALA A 193 -16.70 -2.28 13.14
N PRO A 194 -17.34 -1.44 13.97
CA PRO A 194 -16.78 -0.96 15.25
C PRO A 194 -16.23 -2.07 16.16
N LYS A 195 -16.95 -3.19 16.29
CA LYS A 195 -16.51 -4.35 17.09
C LYS A 195 -15.19 -4.97 16.59
N LEU A 196 -14.93 -4.93 15.28
CA LEU A 196 -13.68 -5.43 14.70
C LEU A 196 -12.55 -4.43 14.95
N GLN A 197 -12.82 -3.14 14.84
CA GLN A 197 -11.86 -2.08 15.16
C GLN A 197 -11.45 -2.15 16.64
N GLU A 198 -12.39 -2.33 17.58
CA GLU A 198 -12.09 -2.52 19.00
C GLU A 198 -11.19 -3.74 19.24
N ARG A 199 -11.45 -4.86 18.56
CA ARG A 199 -10.61 -6.07 18.63
C ARG A 199 -9.22 -5.81 18.07
N PHE A 200 -9.13 -5.08 16.95
CA PHE A 200 -7.86 -4.69 16.36
C PHE A 200 -7.04 -3.84 17.34
N THR A 201 -7.64 -2.79 17.92
CA THR A 201 -6.98 -1.94 18.92
C THR A 201 -6.53 -2.74 20.14
N LYS A 202 -7.34 -3.68 20.64
CA LYS A 202 -6.93 -4.54 21.76
C LYS A 202 -5.73 -5.44 21.43
N ALA A 203 -5.62 -5.89 20.18
CA ALA A 203 -4.57 -6.80 19.76
C ALA A 203 -3.28 -6.08 19.32
N TRP A 204 -3.40 -4.86 18.82
CA TRP A 204 -2.32 -4.16 18.10
C TRP A 204 -2.16 -2.69 18.48
N GLY A 205 -2.91 -2.17 19.45
CA GLY A 205 -2.88 -0.76 19.84
C GLY A 205 -1.54 -0.29 20.41
N ASP A 206 -0.75 -1.22 20.96
CA ASP A 206 0.58 -0.96 21.54
C ASP A 206 1.74 -1.35 20.59
N ALA A 207 1.44 -1.62 19.31
CA ALA A 207 2.40 -2.19 18.35
C ALA A 207 3.38 -1.19 17.73
#